data_AF-A0A0B3SQ28-F1
#
_entry.id   AF-A0A0B3SQ28-F1
#
_cell.length_a   1.000
_cell.length_b   1.000
_cell.length_c   1.000
_cell.angle_alpha   90.00
_cell.angle_beta   90.00
_cell.angle_gamma   90.00
#
_symmetry.space_group_name_H-M   'P 1'
#
loop_
_entity.id
_entity.type
_entity.pdbx_description
1 polymer ?
#
loop_
_entity_poly.entity_id
_entity_poly.type
_entity_poly.pdbx_seq_one_letter_code
_entity_poly.pdbx_strand_id
1 'polypeptide(L)'
;MEHVYFFGYGSLVNRTTHEHTPAHRARLHGWRRAWRAVPERALCYLTAVRDPDAHIDGLIAPVPGDSWAELDRREGAYDRHDATQSLTHDSDAHAVVVYAIDPGRHSDPGPDNPILLSYLDVVVAGYLAEYGPGGPAQFFDSTLGWQAPILDDRAAPRYARARPLTDEIRTLTDAGLAALGSRIIAAA
;
A
#
# COMPACT_ATOMS: atom_id res chain seq x y z
N MET A 1 -23.94 16.58 -3.18
CA MET A 1 -23.31 15.49 -2.41
C MET A 1 -21.82 15.74 -2.52
N GLU A 2 -21.10 15.74 -1.39
CA GLU A 2 -19.65 15.82 -1.46
C GLU A 2 -19.13 14.53 -2.09
N HIS A 3 -18.29 14.66 -3.11
CA HIS A 3 -17.65 13.52 -3.76
C HIS A 3 -16.42 13.16 -2.92
N VAL A 4 -16.64 12.37 -1.87
CA VAL A 4 -15.61 11.96 -0.91
C VAL A 4 -14.93 10.68 -1.38
N TYR A 5 -13.60 10.73 -1.47
CA TYR A 5 -12.76 9.66 -1.97
C TYR A 5 -11.75 9.25 -0.90
N PHE A 6 -11.21 8.04 -1.03
CA PHE A 6 -9.99 7.65 -0.32
C PHE A 6 -8.81 7.60 -1.31
N PHE A 7 -7.60 7.82 -0.81
CA PHE A 7 -6.35 7.58 -1.54
C PHE A 7 -5.71 6.26 -1.07
N GLY A 8 -5.49 5.34 -2.00
CA GLY A 8 -4.80 4.09 -1.80
C GLY A 8 -3.37 4.15 -2.32
N TYR A 9 -2.41 3.68 -1.52
CA TYR A 9 -0.99 3.59 -1.89
C TYR A 9 -0.34 2.22 -1.58
N GLY A 10 -1.12 1.29 -1.03
CA GLY A 10 -0.72 -0.10 -0.81
C GLY A 10 -1.65 -1.03 -1.56
N SER A 11 -2.23 -2.01 -0.87
CA SER A 11 -3.13 -3.00 -1.46
C SER A 11 -4.39 -2.39 -2.09
N LEU A 12 -4.79 -1.18 -1.66
CA LEU A 12 -5.89 -0.41 -2.24
C LEU A 12 -5.61 0.08 -3.68
N VAL A 13 -4.36 0.06 -4.15
CA VAL A 13 -4.06 0.31 -5.58
C VAL A 13 -4.56 -0.85 -6.44
N ASN A 14 -4.67 -2.05 -5.87
CA ASN A 14 -5.28 -3.18 -6.56
C ASN A 14 -6.81 -3.12 -6.43
N ARG A 15 -7.46 -2.63 -7.48
CA ARG A 15 -8.92 -2.44 -7.56
C ARG A 15 -9.72 -3.71 -7.30
N THR A 16 -9.16 -4.89 -7.58
CA THR A 16 -9.80 -6.20 -7.31
C THR A 16 -9.94 -6.50 -5.81
N THR A 17 -9.38 -5.66 -4.94
CA THR A 17 -9.51 -5.79 -3.49
C THR A 17 -10.66 -5.00 -2.89
N HIS A 18 -11.37 -4.16 -3.67
CA HIS A 18 -12.44 -3.28 -3.15
C HIS A 18 -13.53 -2.89 -4.16
N GLU A 19 -13.27 -2.97 -5.48
CA GLU A 19 -14.23 -2.74 -6.56
C GLU A 19 -14.91 -1.35 -6.64
N HIS A 20 -14.59 -0.42 -5.72
CA HIS A 20 -14.99 0.99 -5.83
C HIS A 20 -14.60 1.63 -7.18
N THR A 21 -15.58 2.27 -7.83
CA THR A 21 -15.47 2.84 -9.18
C THR A 21 -16.31 4.13 -9.29
N PRO A 22 -15.91 5.14 -10.09
CA PRO A 22 -14.68 5.19 -10.88
C PRO A 22 -13.43 5.38 -10.02
N ALA A 23 -12.35 4.69 -10.40
CA ALA A 23 -11.04 4.86 -9.75
C ALA A 23 -10.12 5.63 -10.69
N HIS A 24 -9.34 6.55 -10.14
CA HIS A 24 -8.45 7.44 -10.88
C HIS A 24 -7.05 7.37 -10.31
N ARG A 25 -6.02 7.33 -11.17
CA ARG A 25 -4.63 7.48 -10.72
C ARG A 25 -4.47 8.84 -10.04
N ALA A 26 -3.69 8.86 -8.98
CA ALA A 26 -3.44 10.06 -8.21
C ALA A 26 -2.03 10.05 -7.64
N ARG A 27 -1.50 11.24 -7.36
CA ARG A 27 -0.19 11.44 -6.74
C ARG A 27 -0.33 12.25 -5.47
N LEU A 28 0.11 11.69 -4.34
CA LEU A 28 0.12 12.34 -3.03
C LEU A 28 1.49 12.96 -2.77
N HIS A 29 1.57 14.28 -2.59
CA HIS A 29 2.79 15.04 -2.36
C HIS A 29 3.04 15.31 -0.88
N GLY A 30 4.30 15.44 -0.47
CA GLY A 30 4.67 15.68 0.93
C GLY A 30 4.65 14.42 1.80
N TRP A 31 4.61 13.25 1.17
CA TRP A 31 4.58 11.94 1.81
C TRP A 31 5.48 10.95 1.08
N ARG A 32 5.96 9.95 1.82
CA ARG A 32 6.71 8.80 1.30
C ARG A 32 6.15 7.49 1.85
N ARG A 33 6.13 6.44 1.04
CA ARG A 33 5.78 5.08 1.51
C ARG A 33 6.91 4.49 2.34
N ALA A 34 6.57 3.82 3.44
CA ALA A 34 7.52 3.09 4.25
C ALA A 34 6.89 1.83 4.86
N TRP A 35 7.67 0.75 4.91
CA TRP A 35 7.38 -0.37 5.79
C TRP A 35 7.73 0.00 7.23
N ARG A 36 6.79 -0.21 8.15
CA ARG A 36 6.93 0.14 9.56
C ARG A 36 6.49 -1.01 10.46
N ALA A 37 7.19 -1.17 11.58
CA ALA A 37 6.77 -2.05 12.66
C ALA A 37 5.77 -1.34 13.56
N VAL A 38 4.80 -2.11 14.06
CA VAL A 38 3.79 -1.64 15.03
C VAL A 38 3.76 -2.60 16.23
N PRO A 39 3.47 -2.10 17.45
CA PRO A 39 3.53 -2.93 18.65
C PRO A 39 2.45 -4.02 18.70
N GLU A 40 1.33 -3.85 18.00
CA GLU A 40 0.18 -4.75 18.06
C GLU A 40 0.38 -6.03 17.25
N ARG A 41 1.41 -6.11 16.38
CA ARG A 41 1.62 -7.27 15.51
C ARG A 41 3.09 -7.44 15.12
N ALA A 42 3.57 -8.68 15.15
CA ALA A 42 4.89 -9.08 14.65
C ALA A 42 4.93 -9.15 13.11
N LEU A 43 4.50 -8.08 12.43
CA LEU A 43 4.53 -7.91 10.97
C LEU A 43 4.80 -6.44 10.63
N CYS A 44 5.35 -6.19 9.45
CA CYS A 44 5.38 -4.86 8.87
C CYS A 44 4.03 -4.44 8.28
N TYR A 45 3.71 -3.17 8.44
CA TYR A 45 2.62 -2.49 7.75
C TYR A 45 3.22 -1.51 6.74
N LEU A 46 2.60 -1.39 5.57
CA LEU A 46 2.95 -0.34 4.60
C LEU A 46 2.17 0.92 4.98
N THR A 47 2.87 1.99 5.32
CA THR A 47 2.25 3.27 5.70
C THR A 47 2.85 4.44 4.93
N ALA A 48 2.22 5.61 5.01
CA ALA A 48 2.73 6.87 4.49
C ALA A 48 3.32 7.70 5.64
N VAL A 49 4.57 8.13 5.51
CA VAL A 49 5.25 9.04 6.43
C VAL A 49 5.44 10.41 5.79
N ARG A 50 5.50 11.48 6.58
CA ARG A 50 5.72 12.84 6.07
C ARG A 50 7.13 12.96 5.48
N ASP A 51 7.20 13.52 4.28
CA ASP A 51 8.45 13.85 3.58
C ASP A 51 8.14 14.94 2.55
N PRO A 52 8.48 16.21 2.82
CA PRO A 52 8.13 17.35 1.96
C PRO A 52 8.61 17.24 0.52
N ASP A 53 9.69 16.50 0.28
CA ASP A 53 10.34 16.40 -1.04
C ASP A 53 9.90 15.14 -1.80
N ALA A 54 9.08 14.29 -1.18
CA ALA A 54 8.61 13.04 -1.76
C ALA A 54 7.16 13.10 -2.24
N HIS A 55 6.83 12.12 -3.06
CA HIS A 55 5.45 11.84 -3.45
C HIS A 55 5.21 10.33 -3.55
N ILE A 56 3.94 9.98 -3.53
CA ILE A 56 3.43 8.61 -3.63
C ILE A 56 2.46 8.55 -4.81
N ASP A 57 2.79 7.77 -5.83
CA ASP A 57 1.82 7.39 -6.86
C ASP A 57 0.87 6.33 -6.29
N GLY A 58 -0.43 6.49 -6.53
CA GLY A 58 -1.48 5.60 -6.02
C GLY A 58 -2.77 5.76 -6.80
N LEU A 59 -3.92 5.52 -6.19
CA LEU A 59 -5.20 5.81 -6.82
C LEU A 59 -6.16 6.42 -5.82
N ILE A 60 -7.15 7.14 -6.33
CA ILE A 60 -8.33 7.54 -5.57
C ILE A 60 -9.56 6.76 -6.05
N ALA A 61 -10.45 6.44 -5.13
CA ALA A 61 -11.75 5.85 -5.43
C ALA A 61 -12.82 6.40 -4.47
N PRO A 62 -14.09 6.45 -4.89
CA PRO A 62 -15.17 7.01 -4.10
C PRO A 62 -15.45 6.14 -2.87
N VAL A 63 -15.97 6.76 -1.82
CA VAL A 63 -16.54 6.10 -0.64
C VAL A 63 -18.06 6.13 -0.79
N PRO A 64 -18.72 5.04 -1.23
CA PRO A 64 -20.14 5.08 -1.53
C PRO A 64 -20.97 5.44 -0.29
N GLY A 65 -21.85 6.43 -0.44
CA GLY A 65 -22.75 6.89 0.62
C GLY A 65 -22.05 7.40 1.87
N ASP A 66 -20.79 7.87 1.75
CA ASP A 66 -19.94 8.29 2.87
C ASP A 66 -19.79 7.21 3.96
N SER A 67 -20.05 5.95 3.60
CA SER A 67 -20.04 4.81 4.53
C SER A 67 -18.63 4.30 4.76
N TRP A 68 -17.95 5.07 5.57
CA TRP A 68 -16.61 4.89 6.09
C TRP A 68 -16.36 3.60 6.90
N ALA A 69 -17.42 2.99 7.45
CA ALA A 69 -17.31 1.87 8.39
C ALA A 69 -16.60 0.62 7.82
N GLU A 70 -16.78 0.33 6.52
CA GLU A 70 -16.09 -0.81 5.90
C GLU A 70 -14.60 -0.56 5.73
N LEU A 71 -14.24 0.65 5.27
CA LEU A 71 -12.85 1.07 5.13
C LEU A 71 -12.17 1.17 6.49
N ASP A 72 -12.84 1.71 7.53
CA ASP A 72 -12.29 1.75 8.89
C ASP A 72 -12.01 0.36 9.44
N ARG A 73 -12.94 -0.59 9.25
CA ARG A 73 -12.72 -1.96 9.69
C ARG A 73 -11.55 -2.60 8.95
N ARG A 74 -11.39 -2.28 7.67
CA ARG A 74 -10.29 -2.78 6.83
C ARG A 74 -8.95 -2.16 7.22
N GLU A 75 -8.92 -0.86 7.50
CA GLU A 75 -7.74 -0.05 7.77
C GLU A 75 -7.62 0.28 9.28
N GLY A 76 -8.13 -0.55 10.18
CA GLY A 76 -8.24 -0.26 11.61
C GLY A 76 -6.91 -0.09 12.37
N ALA A 77 -5.77 -0.26 11.71
CA ALA A 77 -4.45 0.08 12.23
C ALA A 77 -4.02 1.53 11.93
N TYR A 78 -4.75 2.23 11.07
CA TYR A 78 -4.42 3.55 10.53
C TYR A 78 -5.42 4.61 11.00
N ASP A 79 -4.95 5.85 11.04
CA ASP A 79 -5.76 7.04 11.23
C ASP A 79 -6.07 7.69 9.89
N ARG A 80 -7.16 8.45 9.85
CA ARG A 80 -7.53 9.25 8.67
C ARG A 80 -6.84 10.59 8.69
N HIS A 81 -6.29 10.97 7.54
CA HIS A 81 -5.76 12.30 7.31
C HIS A 81 -6.42 12.89 6.06
N ASP A 82 -6.76 14.18 6.13
CA ASP A 82 -7.14 14.94 4.95
C ASP A 82 -5.93 15.08 4.02
N ALA A 83 -6.11 14.63 2.78
CA ALA A 83 -5.13 14.68 1.70
C ALA A 83 -5.57 15.58 0.55
N THR A 84 -6.71 16.24 0.66
CA THR A 84 -7.38 16.98 -0.44
C THR A 84 -6.45 17.99 -1.11
N GLN A 85 -5.71 18.77 -0.30
CA GLN A 85 -4.79 19.80 -0.80
C GLN A 85 -3.40 19.26 -1.20
N SER A 86 -3.12 17.99 -0.92
CA SER A 86 -1.82 17.35 -1.16
C SER A 86 -1.84 16.38 -2.34
N LEU A 87 -2.96 16.25 -3.06
CA LEU A 87 -3.11 15.32 -4.17
C LEU A 87 -3.16 16.03 -5.52
N THR A 88 -2.66 15.35 -6.54
CA THR A 88 -2.92 15.66 -7.96
C THR A 88 -3.63 14.48 -8.59
N HIS A 89 -4.78 14.72 -9.21
CA HIS A 89 -5.58 13.71 -9.92
C HIS A 89 -6.45 14.38 -10.99
N ASP A 90 -6.97 13.58 -11.91
CA ASP A 90 -7.92 14.00 -12.96
C ASP A 90 -9.29 13.35 -12.69
N SER A 91 -10.04 13.91 -11.74
CA SER A 91 -11.38 13.44 -11.34
C SER A 91 -12.23 14.57 -10.73
N ASP A 92 -13.47 14.26 -10.36
CA ASP A 92 -14.42 15.14 -9.68
C ASP A 92 -14.34 15.11 -8.15
N ALA A 93 -13.33 14.46 -7.59
CA ALA A 93 -13.21 14.30 -6.13
C ALA A 93 -13.03 15.67 -5.45
N HIS A 94 -13.86 15.95 -4.45
CA HIS A 94 -13.86 17.21 -3.71
C HIS A 94 -13.13 17.11 -2.38
N ALA A 95 -13.14 15.93 -1.77
CA ALA A 95 -12.45 15.63 -0.53
C ALA A 95 -11.80 14.26 -0.64
N VAL A 96 -10.55 14.15 -0.20
CA VAL A 96 -9.82 12.88 -0.24
C VAL A 96 -9.16 12.60 1.10
N VAL A 97 -9.35 11.39 1.60
CA VAL A 97 -8.72 10.90 2.83
C VAL A 97 -7.62 9.92 2.49
N VAL A 98 -6.48 10.04 3.18
CA VAL A 98 -5.44 9.01 3.22
C VAL A 98 -5.42 8.35 4.59
N TYR A 99 -5.27 7.02 4.63
CA TYR A 99 -5.01 6.29 5.87
C TYR A 99 -3.50 6.23 6.11
N ALA A 100 -3.02 6.68 7.27
CA ALA A 100 -1.61 6.54 7.67
C ALA A 100 -1.54 6.16 9.15
N ILE A 101 -0.48 5.45 9.56
CA ILE A 101 -0.31 5.09 10.97
C ILE A 101 0.27 6.32 11.68
N ASP A 102 -0.28 6.68 12.83
CA ASP A 102 0.25 7.77 13.63
C ASP A 102 1.79 7.63 13.82
N PRO A 103 2.59 8.69 13.60
CA PRO A 103 4.04 8.63 13.71
C PRO A 103 4.56 8.17 15.08
N GLY A 104 3.79 8.39 16.15
CA GLY A 104 4.12 7.93 17.51
C GLY A 104 3.78 6.47 17.78
N ARG A 105 3.12 5.78 16.85
CA ARG A 105 2.67 4.38 16.98
C ARG A 105 3.49 3.38 16.19
N HIS A 106 4.51 3.82 15.46
CA HIS A 106 5.31 2.94 14.62
C HIS A 106 6.81 3.25 14.70
N SER A 107 7.64 2.26 14.34
CA SER A 107 9.09 2.41 14.26
C SER A 107 9.64 1.86 12.95
N ASP A 108 10.93 2.10 12.70
CA ASP A 108 11.69 1.35 11.71
C ASP A 108 11.55 -0.16 11.99
N PRO A 109 11.42 -1.00 10.94
CA PRO A 109 11.25 -2.43 11.13
C PRO A 109 12.55 -3.13 11.49
N GLY A 110 12.43 -4.13 12.37
CA GLY A 110 13.50 -5.05 12.75
C GLY A 110 13.35 -6.44 12.14
N PRO A 111 14.19 -7.41 12.56
CA PRO A 111 14.17 -8.79 12.05
C PRO A 111 12.88 -9.56 12.40
N ASP A 112 12.12 -9.12 13.40
CA ASP A 112 10.91 -9.80 13.89
C ASP A 112 9.62 -9.23 13.30
N ASN A 113 9.72 -8.28 12.37
CA ASN A 113 8.58 -7.63 11.72
C ASN A 113 8.60 -7.90 10.22
N PRO A 114 8.43 -9.16 9.76
CA PRO A 114 8.52 -9.42 8.33
C PRO A 114 7.36 -8.80 7.56
N ILE A 115 7.61 -8.51 6.29
CA ILE A 115 6.60 -8.17 5.28
C ILE A 115 6.04 -9.48 4.73
N LEU A 116 4.71 -9.63 4.67
CA LEU A 116 4.09 -10.78 4.02
C LEU A 116 4.29 -10.71 2.50
N LEU A 117 4.86 -11.76 1.91
CA LEU A 117 5.06 -11.82 0.47
C LEU A 117 3.72 -11.81 -0.28
N SER A 118 2.71 -12.50 0.25
CA SER A 118 1.34 -12.48 -0.29
C SER A 118 0.68 -11.10 -0.27
N TYR A 119 1.05 -10.22 0.67
CA TYR A 119 0.63 -8.81 0.67
C TYR A 119 1.37 -8.05 -0.43
N LEU A 120 2.69 -8.20 -0.49
CA LEU A 120 3.52 -7.54 -1.49
C LEU A 120 3.09 -7.87 -2.92
N ASP A 121 2.77 -9.14 -3.20
CA ASP A 121 2.27 -9.57 -4.51
C ASP A 121 0.96 -8.85 -4.91
N VAL A 122 0.04 -8.61 -3.94
CA VAL A 122 -1.19 -7.85 -4.19
C VAL A 122 -0.88 -6.39 -4.54
N VAL A 123 0.09 -5.79 -3.86
CA VAL A 123 0.52 -4.42 -4.12
C VAL A 123 1.16 -4.30 -5.50
N VAL A 124 2.11 -5.18 -5.82
CA VAL A 124 2.79 -5.25 -7.13
C VAL A 124 1.78 -5.43 -8.26
N ALA A 125 0.80 -6.33 -8.10
CA ALA A 125 -0.27 -6.52 -9.08
C ALA A 125 -1.10 -5.24 -9.32
N GLY A 126 -1.40 -4.48 -8.26
CA GLY A 126 -2.08 -3.19 -8.37
C GLY A 126 -1.26 -2.17 -9.16
N TYR A 127 0.03 -2.01 -8.82
CA TYR A 127 0.89 -1.08 -9.55
C TYR A 127 1.15 -1.50 -10.99
N LEU A 128 1.21 -2.81 -11.28
CA LEU A 128 1.30 -3.30 -12.66
C LEU A 128 0.05 -2.94 -13.45
N ALA A 129 -1.14 -3.18 -12.88
CA ALA A 129 -2.41 -2.90 -13.55
C ALA A 129 -2.61 -1.39 -13.78
N GLU A 130 -2.31 -0.58 -12.76
CA GLU A 130 -2.56 0.86 -12.82
C GLU A 130 -1.44 1.63 -13.50
N TYR A 131 -0.18 1.24 -13.38
CA TYR A 131 0.96 2.02 -13.89
C TYR A 131 1.78 1.30 -14.97
N GLY A 132 1.33 0.12 -15.40
CA GLY A 132 2.01 -0.69 -16.38
C GLY A 132 3.34 -1.27 -15.87
N PRO A 133 4.22 -1.74 -16.77
CA PRO A 133 5.46 -2.43 -16.38
C PRO A 133 6.41 -1.61 -15.50
N GLY A 134 6.36 -0.27 -15.58
CA GLY A 134 7.17 0.62 -14.73
C GLY A 134 6.63 0.84 -13.33
N GLY A 135 5.35 0.53 -13.08
CA GLY A 135 4.68 0.72 -11.80
C GLY A 135 5.35 -0.01 -10.64
N PRO A 136 5.55 -1.34 -10.74
CA PRO A 136 6.23 -2.12 -9.71
C PRO A 136 7.64 -1.60 -9.38
N ALA A 137 8.45 -1.27 -10.40
CA ALA A 137 9.78 -0.73 -10.19
C ALA A 137 9.74 0.59 -9.38
N GLN A 138 8.88 1.53 -9.76
CA GLN A 138 8.70 2.77 -9.01
C GLN A 138 8.20 2.53 -7.58
N PHE A 139 7.32 1.54 -7.37
CA PHE A 139 6.89 1.16 -6.03
C PHE A 139 8.07 0.70 -5.16
N PHE A 140 8.94 -0.17 -5.67
CA PHE A 140 10.13 -0.61 -4.94
C PHE A 140 11.09 0.55 -4.65
N ASP A 141 11.44 1.35 -5.66
CA ASP A 141 12.44 2.43 -5.58
C ASP A 141 12.05 3.55 -4.60
N SER A 142 10.76 3.88 -4.52
CA SER A 142 10.26 5.00 -3.69
C SER A 142 9.81 4.60 -2.29
N THR A 143 9.85 3.30 -1.95
CA THR A 143 9.39 2.79 -0.66
C THR A 143 10.58 2.54 0.27
N LEU A 144 10.49 3.04 1.51
CA LEU A 144 11.50 2.79 2.55
C LEU A 144 11.19 1.53 3.35
N GLY A 145 12.14 1.08 4.17
CA GLY A 145 11.90 0.02 5.15
C GLY A 145 12.18 -1.40 4.64
N TRP A 146 12.82 -1.54 3.48
CA TRP A 146 13.15 -2.84 2.87
C TRP A 146 14.17 -3.68 3.66
N GLN A 147 14.77 -3.15 4.73
CA GLN A 147 15.56 -3.96 5.67
C GLN A 147 14.71 -4.98 6.45
N ALA A 148 13.39 -4.81 6.46
CA ALA A 148 12.47 -5.81 7.00
C ALA A 148 12.61 -7.13 6.22
N PRO A 149 12.65 -8.29 6.90
CA PRO A 149 12.65 -9.57 6.20
C PRO A 149 11.32 -9.77 5.45
N ILE A 150 11.35 -10.57 4.39
CA ILE A 150 10.17 -10.96 3.63
C ILE A 150 9.77 -12.37 4.05
N LEU A 151 8.58 -12.53 4.61
CA LEU A 151 8.02 -13.84 4.92
C LEU A 151 7.40 -14.44 3.67
N ASP A 152 7.99 -15.50 3.13
CA ASP A 152 7.39 -16.26 2.03
C ASP A 152 6.22 -17.10 2.56
N ASP A 153 5.03 -16.51 2.50
CA ASP A 153 3.76 -17.13 2.84
C ASP A 153 2.93 -17.50 1.59
N ARG A 154 3.53 -17.56 0.40
CA ARG A 154 2.79 -17.77 -0.86
C ARG A 154 2.04 -19.11 -0.91
N ALA A 155 2.58 -20.15 -0.28
CA ALA A 155 1.95 -21.47 -0.25
C ALA A 155 0.67 -21.50 0.60
N ALA A 156 0.59 -20.63 1.62
CA ALA A 156 -0.56 -20.49 2.50
C ALA A 156 -0.72 -19.00 2.89
N PRO A 157 -1.27 -18.16 2.00
CA PRO A 157 -1.30 -16.71 2.17
C PRO A 157 -1.93 -16.29 3.50
N ARG A 158 -1.18 -15.53 4.30
CA ARG A 158 -1.67 -14.96 5.57
C ARG A 158 -2.39 -13.64 5.36
N TYR A 159 -2.15 -12.96 4.23
CA TYR A 159 -2.87 -11.75 3.88
C TYR A 159 -4.30 -12.08 3.44
N ALA A 160 -5.30 -11.63 4.21
CA ALA A 160 -6.71 -11.97 4.02
C ALA A 160 -7.30 -11.56 2.65
N ARG A 161 -6.63 -10.67 1.91
CA ARG A 161 -7.06 -10.22 0.58
C ARG A 161 -6.11 -10.65 -0.53
N ALA A 162 -5.27 -11.66 -0.29
CA ALA A 162 -4.44 -12.28 -1.30
C ALA A 162 -5.25 -12.58 -2.57
N ARG A 163 -4.64 -12.33 -3.73
CA ARG A 163 -5.24 -12.56 -5.05
C ARG A 163 -4.50 -13.70 -5.75
N PRO A 164 -5.11 -14.38 -6.72
CA PRO A 164 -4.39 -15.34 -7.55
C PRO A 164 -3.14 -14.69 -8.16
N LEU A 165 -1.98 -15.31 -7.96
CA LEU A 165 -0.72 -14.85 -8.56
C LEU A 165 -0.64 -15.33 -10.01
N THR A 166 -0.29 -14.44 -10.91
CA THR A 166 0.23 -14.81 -12.24
C THR A 166 1.75 -14.97 -12.18
N ASP A 167 2.32 -15.66 -13.17
CA ASP A 167 3.77 -15.81 -13.29
C ASP A 167 4.47 -14.45 -13.49
N GLU A 168 3.79 -13.51 -14.16
CA GLU A 168 4.28 -12.14 -14.35
C GLU A 168 4.40 -11.41 -13.01
N ILE A 169 3.34 -11.42 -12.18
CA ILE A 169 3.37 -10.77 -10.86
C ILE A 169 4.47 -11.39 -9.99
N ARG A 170 4.56 -12.72 -9.97
CA ARG A 170 5.59 -13.44 -9.21
C ARG A 170 7.00 -13.01 -9.65
N THR A 171 7.25 -13.01 -10.96
CA THR A 171 8.54 -12.64 -11.54
C THR A 171 8.92 -11.19 -11.19
N LEU A 172 7.97 -10.26 -11.29
CA LEU A 172 8.21 -8.85 -10.97
C LEU A 172 8.49 -8.63 -9.48
N THR A 173 7.72 -9.28 -8.59
CA THR A 173 7.98 -9.21 -7.15
C THR A 173 9.35 -9.78 -6.81
N ASP A 174 9.68 -10.96 -7.32
CA ASP A 174 10.93 -11.66 -7.00
C ASP A 174 12.14 -10.90 -7.53
N ALA A 175 12.05 -10.33 -8.73
CA ALA A 175 13.09 -9.49 -9.30
C ALA A 175 13.31 -8.20 -8.48
N GLY A 176 12.24 -7.54 -8.04
CA GLY A 176 12.33 -6.36 -7.19
C GLY A 176 12.99 -6.66 -5.84
N LEU A 177 12.60 -7.76 -5.20
CA LEU A 177 13.21 -8.20 -3.94
C LEU A 177 14.69 -8.59 -4.11
N ALA A 178 15.03 -9.27 -5.21
CA ALA A 178 16.41 -9.63 -5.52
C ALA A 178 17.29 -8.39 -5.77
N ALA A 179 16.79 -7.39 -6.49
CA ALA A 179 17.50 -6.13 -6.75
C ALA A 179 17.80 -5.34 -5.46
N LEU A 180 16.89 -5.41 -4.49
CA LEU A 180 17.06 -4.80 -3.17
C LEU A 180 17.97 -5.61 -2.23
N GLY A 181 18.32 -6.86 -2.58
CA GLY A 181 19.03 -7.77 -1.68
C GLY A 181 18.19 -8.18 -0.46
N SER A 182 16.86 -8.19 -0.60
CA SER A 182 15.93 -8.46 0.50
C SER A 182 16.13 -9.86 1.09
N ARG A 183 16.11 -9.95 2.42
CA ARG A 183 16.19 -11.23 3.12
C ARG A 183 14.84 -11.94 3.11
N ILE A 184 14.73 -13.04 2.38
CA ILE A 184 13.54 -13.90 2.38
C ILE A 184 13.67 -14.97 3.48
N ILE A 185 12.61 -15.15 4.26
CA ILE A 185 12.49 -16.18 5.31
C ILE A 185 11.29 -17.08 5.02
N ALA A 186 11.38 -18.36 5.36
CA ALA A 186 10.29 -19.31 5.16
C ALA A 186 9.16 -19.08 6.17
N ALA A 187 7.91 -19.24 5.73
CA ALA A 187 6.80 -19.44 6.66
C ALA A 187 6.99 -20.74 7.45
N ALA A 188 6.83 -20.65 8.77
CA ALA A 188 6.66 -21.81 9.64
C ALA A 188 5.34 -22.53 9.37
#